data_AF-A0A920CGX6-F1
#
_entry.id   AF-A0A920CGX6-F1
#
_cell.length_a   1.000
_cell.length_b   1.000
_cell.length_c   1.000
_cell.angle_alpha   90.00
_cell.angle_beta   90.00
_cell.angle_gamma   90.00
#
_symmetry.space_group_name_H-M   'P 1'
#
loop_
_entity.id
_entity.type
_entity.pdbx_description
1 polymer ?
#
loop_
_entity_poly.entity_id
_entity_poly.type
_entity_poly.pdbx_seq_one_letter_code
_entity_poly.pdbx_strand_id
1 'polypeptide(L)'
;MKFRYVYQKVVDLKTNEKTQAEWMLSAAVGELQMEQYSLEQLNEERKRIYFTLQDEMENSASMIKLQELQRYLEHLNECILRKTGDVQRAEQKVEQKKTVLTGKMLDEKVWLKAKEKAKDKFQHESLLREQNELDEMATVRFAMRGR
;
A
#
# COMPACT_ATOMS: atom_id res chain seq x y z
N MET A 1 -11.23 36.88 -7.58
CA MET A 1 -12.26 35.86 -7.26
C MET A 1 -11.60 34.59 -6.70
N LYS A 2 -12.18 33.91 -5.71
CA LYS A 2 -11.62 32.66 -5.14
C LYS A 2 -12.17 31.44 -5.89
N PHE A 3 -11.29 30.54 -6.36
CA PHE A 3 -11.70 29.30 -7.03
C PHE A 3 -12.39 28.34 -6.02
N ARG A 4 -13.58 27.86 -6.37
CA ARG A 4 -14.31 26.84 -5.60
C ARG A 4 -14.61 25.66 -6.50
N TYR A 5 -13.97 24.52 -6.23
CA TYR A 5 -14.19 23.31 -7.00
C TYR A 5 -15.47 22.59 -6.54
N VAL A 6 -16.39 22.35 -7.48
CA VAL A 6 -17.72 21.76 -7.20
C VAL A 6 -17.59 20.35 -6.61
N TYR A 7 -16.61 19.58 -7.07
CA TYR A 7 -16.38 18.20 -6.65
C TYR A 7 -15.30 18.04 -5.56
N GLN A 8 -15.02 19.09 -4.77
CA GLN A 8 -13.99 19.01 -3.73
C GLN A 8 -14.25 17.86 -2.74
N LYS A 9 -15.49 17.66 -2.30
CA LYS A 9 -15.87 16.56 -1.40
C LYS A 9 -15.58 15.17 -2.00
N VAL A 10 -15.69 15.03 -3.33
CA VAL A 10 -15.40 13.76 -4.02
C VAL A 10 -13.90 13.48 -4.03
N VAL A 11 -13.09 14.53 -4.25
CA VAL A 11 -11.62 14.42 -4.16
C VAL A 11 -11.21 14.01 -2.75
N ASP A 12 -11.76 14.67 -1.73
CA ASP A 12 -11.44 14.37 -0.33
C ASP A 12 -11.82 12.93 0.04
N LEU A 13 -12.99 12.45 -0.41
CA LEU A 13 -13.40 11.06 -0.24
C LEU A 13 -12.40 10.10 -0.91
N LYS A 14 -11.92 10.40 -2.12
CA LYS A 14 -10.98 9.54 -2.84
C LYS A 14 -9.60 9.49 -2.19
N THR A 15 -9.13 10.60 -1.64
CA THR A 15 -7.91 10.62 -0.83
C THR A 15 -8.07 9.78 0.44
N ASN A 16 -9.23 9.84 1.11
CA ASN A 16 -9.52 9.00 2.28
C ASN A 16 -9.61 7.49 1.93
N GLU A 17 -10.21 7.14 0.79
CA GLU A 17 -10.25 5.74 0.32
C GLU A 17 -8.84 5.19 0.07
N LYS A 18 -7.93 6.02 -0.45
CA LYS A 18 -6.53 5.65 -0.63
C LYS A 18 -5.82 5.44 0.70
N THR A 19 -5.91 6.37 1.63
CA THR A 19 -5.25 6.23 2.94
C THR A 19 -5.77 5.01 3.71
N GLN A 20 -7.07 4.71 3.58
CA GLN A 20 -7.64 3.47 4.11
C GLN A 20 -7.02 2.22 3.45
N ALA A 21 -6.85 2.23 2.12
CA ALA A 21 -6.21 1.12 1.41
C ALA A 21 -4.72 0.96 1.80
N GLU A 22 -4.00 2.06 2.04
CA GLU A 22 -2.63 2.05 2.55
C GLU A 22 -2.56 1.40 3.95
N TRP A 23 -3.48 1.75 4.85
CA TRP A 23 -3.54 1.12 6.17
C TRP A 23 -3.82 -0.39 6.09
N MET A 24 -4.74 -0.81 5.22
CA MET A 24 -5.02 -2.23 4.99
C MET A 24 -3.80 -2.97 4.44
N LEU A 25 -3.03 -2.35 3.55
CA LEU A 25 -1.80 -2.93 3.03
C LEU A 25 -0.74 -3.07 4.13
N SER A 26 -0.52 -2.02 4.92
CA SER A 26 0.44 -2.04 6.02
C SER A 26 0.10 -3.13 7.05
N ALA A 27 -1.18 -3.29 7.39
CA ALA A 27 -1.63 -4.36 8.28
C ALA A 27 -1.34 -5.76 7.70
N ALA A 28 -1.64 -5.97 6.41
CA ALA A 28 -1.37 -7.25 5.74
C ALA A 28 0.13 -7.56 5.65
N VAL A 29 0.98 -6.55 5.44
CA VAL A 29 2.44 -6.70 5.45
C VAL A 29 2.93 -7.07 6.85
N GLY A 30 2.37 -6.46 7.89
CA GLY A 30 2.67 -6.84 9.28
C GLY A 30 2.32 -8.30 9.58
N GLU A 31 1.15 -8.77 9.16
CA GLU A 31 0.76 -10.18 9.27
C GLU A 31 1.76 -11.10 8.54
N LEU A 32 2.14 -10.75 7.30
CA LEU A 32 3.12 -11.52 6.54
C LEU A 32 4.48 -11.62 7.25
N GLN A 33 4.96 -10.51 7.81
CA GLN A 33 6.24 -10.47 8.54
C GLN A 33 6.20 -11.36 9.79
N MET A 34 5.09 -11.35 10.53
CA MET A 34 4.93 -12.23 11.70
C MET A 34 4.93 -13.71 11.30
N GLU A 35 4.25 -14.06 10.21
CA GLU A 35 4.21 -15.43 9.70
C GLU A 35 5.59 -15.90 9.22
N GLN A 36 6.33 -15.03 8.51
CA GLN A 36 7.70 -15.30 8.07
C GLN A 36 8.66 -15.47 9.26
N TYR A 37 8.55 -14.61 10.27
CA TYR A 37 9.38 -14.71 11.49
C TYR A 37 9.13 -16.02 12.23
N SER A 38 7.87 -16.42 12.39
CA SER A 38 7.54 -17.70 13.02
C SER A 38 8.03 -18.91 12.21
N LEU A 39 8.00 -18.84 10.88
CA LEU A 39 8.60 -19.87 10.01
C LEU A 39 10.12 -19.94 10.17
N GLU A 40 10.80 -18.80 10.32
CA GLU A 40 12.23 -18.74 10.58
C GLU A 40 12.59 -19.40 11.91
N GLN A 41 11.85 -19.08 12.98
CA GLN A 41 12.04 -19.72 14.29
C GLN A 41 11.90 -21.25 14.24
N LEU A 42 10.90 -21.77 13.52
CA LEU A 42 10.73 -23.22 13.34
C LEU A 42 11.91 -23.85 12.57
N ASN A 43 12.45 -23.14 11.58
CA ASN A 43 13.62 -23.60 10.84
C ASN A 43 14.89 -23.60 11.69
N GLU A 44 15.09 -22.59 12.52
CA GLU A 44 16.20 -22.54 13.48
C GLU A 44 16.10 -23.66 14.51
N GLU A 45 14.90 -23.90 15.04
CA GLU A 45 14.66 -25.00 15.97
C GLU A 45 14.97 -26.35 15.32
N ARG A 46 14.46 -26.60 14.10
CA ARG A 46 14.79 -27.81 13.34
C ARG A 46 16.29 -28.00 13.16
N LYS A 47 17.03 -26.94 12.82
CA LYS A 47 18.50 -26.99 12.69
C LYS A 47 19.17 -27.37 14.01
N ARG A 48 18.72 -26.80 15.13
CA ARG A 48 19.23 -27.14 16.47
C ARG A 48 19.03 -28.60 16.79
N ILE A 49 17.82 -29.13 16.61
CA ILE A 49 17.51 -30.54 16.88
C ILE A 49 18.28 -31.47 15.96
N TYR A 50 18.46 -31.10 14.69
CA TYR A 50 19.27 -31.88 13.75
C TYR A 50 20.73 -31.97 14.21
N PHE A 51 21.30 -30.86 14.68
CA PHE A 51 22.66 -30.87 15.23
C PHE A 51 22.75 -31.72 16.50
N THR A 52 21.77 -31.63 17.40
CA THR A 52 21.69 -32.49 18.59
C THR A 52 21.58 -33.97 18.21
N LEU A 53 20.78 -34.31 17.20
CA LEU A 53 20.67 -35.68 16.72
C LEU A 53 22.02 -36.20 16.22
N GLN A 54 22.75 -35.40 15.45
CA GLN A 54 24.06 -35.78 14.92
C GLN A 54 25.09 -36.00 16.05
N ASP A 55 25.15 -35.10 17.03
CA ASP A 55 26.04 -35.23 18.19
C ASP A 55 25.73 -36.49 19.02
N GLU A 56 24.44 -36.79 19.26
CA GLU A 56 24.03 -37.99 19.98
C GLU A 56 24.35 -39.29 19.21
N MET A 57 24.31 -39.24 17.87
CA MET A 57 24.73 -40.37 17.03
C MET A 57 26.24 -40.64 17.14
N GLU A 58 27.07 -39.59 17.22
CA GLU A 58 28.52 -39.70 17.41
C GLU A 58 28.89 -40.21 18.82
N ASN A 59 28.08 -39.87 19.82
CA ASN A 59 28.31 -40.21 21.23
C ASN A 59 27.73 -41.58 21.69
N SER A 60 27.35 -42.47 20.77
CA SER A 60 26.79 -43.80 21.07
C SER A 60 25.53 -43.75 21.95
N ALA A 61 24.66 -42.77 21.72
CA ALA A 61 23.43 -42.58 22.51
C ALA A 61 22.45 -43.76 22.41
N SER A 62 21.55 -43.84 23.40
CA SER A 62 20.46 -44.82 23.42
C SER A 62 19.56 -44.68 22.20
N MET A 63 19.25 -45.81 21.54
CA MET A 63 18.36 -45.88 20.38
C MET A 63 17.00 -45.21 20.61
N ILE A 64 16.48 -45.25 21.85
CA ILE A 64 15.20 -44.63 22.23
C ILE A 64 15.27 -43.10 22.06
N LYS A 65 16.38 -42.47 22.52
CA LYS A 65 16.58 -41.03 22.43
C LYS A 65 16.70 -40.56 20.97
N LEU A 66 17.39 -41.34 20.14
CA LEU A 66 17.49 -41.07 18.70
C LEU A 66 16.12 -41.13 18.02
N GLN A 67 15.28 -42.11 18.37
CA GLN A 67 13.92 -42.21 17.84
C GLN A 67 13.02 -41.05 18.28
N GLU A 68 13.15 -40.58 19.52
CA GLU A 68 12.40 -39.41 20.01
C GLU A 68 12.78 -38.14 19.25
N LEU A 69 14.09 -37.90 19.05
CA LEU A 69 14.59 -36.76 18.27
C LEU A 69 14.12 -36.81 16.80
N GLN A 70 14.12 -38.00 16.19
CA GLN A 70 13.60 -38.18 14.83
C GLN A 70 12.10 -37.87 14.74
N ARG A 71 11.28 -38.37 15.66
CA ARG A 71 9.84 -38.05 15.72
C ARG A 71 9.60 -36.56 15.91
N TYR A 72 10.41 -35.90 16.74
CA TYR A 72 10.30 -34.47 16.93
C TYR A 72 10.67 -33.69 15.66
N LEU A 73 11.71 -34.10 14.92
CA LEU A 73 12.05 -33.53 13.63
C LEU A 73 10.94 -33.70 12.58
N GLU A 74 10.30 -34.87 12.53
CA GLU A 74 9.14 -35.12 11.65
C GLU A 74 7.99 -34.17 11.98
N HIS A 75 7.67 -34.01 13.27
CA HIS A 75 6.65 -33.05 13.72
C HIS A 75 6.99 -31.61 13.33
N LEU A 76 8.25 -31.18 13.54
CA LEU A 76 8.71 -29.86 13.12
C LEU A 76 8.60 -29.66 11.61
N ASN A 77 8.92 -30.68 10.80
CA ASN A 77 8.77 -30.61 9.34
C ASN A 77 7.30 -30.44 8.92
N GLU A 78 6.36 -31.13 9.56
CA GLU A 78 4.92 -30.92 9.31
C GLU A 78 4.49 -29.49 9.67
N CYS A 79 4.94 -28.98 10.82
CA CYS A 79 4.65 -27.62 11.24
C CYS A 79 5.22 -26.58 10.27
N ILE A 80 6.47 -26.76 9.80
CA ILE A 80 7.11 -25.92 8.79
C ILE A 80 6.31 -25.94 7.48
N LEU A 81 5.86 -27.11 7.04
CA LEU A 81 5.08 -27.24 5.81
C LEU A 81 3.74 -26.49 5.90
N ARG A 82 3.03 -26.63 7.03
CA ARG A 82 1.79 -25.88 7.28
C ARG A 82 2.04 -24.38 7.29
N LYS A 83 3.07 -23.94 8.03
CA LYS A 83 3.42 -22.52 8.17
C LYS A 83 3.90 -21.90 6.87
N THR A 84 4.58 -22.66 6.02
CA THR A 84 4.94 -22.23 4.66
C THR A 84 3.69 -21.94 3.82
N GLY A 85 2.65 -22.76 3.96
CA GLY A 85 1.35 -22.51 3.32
C GLY A 85 0.60 -21.31 3.91
N ASP A 86 0.78 -21.01 5.20
CA ASP A 86 0.26 -19.77 5.81
C ASP A 86 0.96 -18.53 5.25
N VAL A 87 2.30 -18.56 5.14
CA VAL A 87 3.10 -17.48 4.54
C VAL A 87 2.65 -17.22 3.10
N GLN A 88 2.51 -18.26 2.27
CA GLN A 88 2.04 -18.10 0.89
C GLN A 88 0.65 -17.45 0.80
N ARG A 89 -0.27 -17.82 1.71
CA ARG A 89 -1.59 -17.18 1.78
C ARG A 89 -1.49 -15.72 2.22
N ALA A 90 -0.62 -15.39 3.17
CA ALA A 90 -0.36 -14.02 3.58
C ALA A 90 0.25 -13.18 2.44
N GLU A 91 1.19 -13.74 1.66
CA GLU A 91 1.76 -13.08 0.47
C GLU A 91 0.68 -12.76 -0.57
N GLN A 92 -0.20 -13.73 -0.85
CA GLN A 92 -1.34 -13.50 -1.75
C GLN A 92 -2.27 -12.40 -1.26
N LYS A 93 -2.54 -12.33 0.06
CA LYS A 93 -3.34 -11.23 0.64
C LYS A 93 -2.64 -9.88 0.44
N VAL A 94 -1.33 -9.78 0.67
CA VAL A 94 -0.56 -8.55 0.45
C VAL A 94 -0.67 -8.11 -1.00
N GLU A 95 -0.52 -9.02 -1.96
CA GLU A 95 -0.62 -8.69 -3.39
C GLU A 95 -2.04 -8.23 -3.77
N GLN A 96 -3.09 -8.86 -3.22
CA GLN A 96 -4.46 -8.40 -3.39
C GLN A 96 -4.68 -6.99 -2.82
N LYS A 97 -4.13 -6.67 -1.64
CA LYS A 97 -4.24 -5.32 -1.08
C LYS A 97 -3.46 -4.28 -1.89
N LYS A 98 -2.32 -4.67 -2.45
CA LYS A 98 -1.50 -3.82 -3.31
C LYS A 98 -2.22 -3.47 -4.63
N THR A 99 -2.89 -4.45 -5.25
CA THR A 99 -3.69 -4.19 -6.46
C THR A 99 -4.87 -3.26 -6.17
N VAL A 100 -5.56 -3.44 -5.03
CA VAL A 100 -6.62 -2.52 -4.57
C VAL A 100 -6.09 -1.10 -4.36
N LEU A 101 -4.96 -0.94 -3.65
CA LEU A 101 -4.33 0.36 -3.45
C LEU A 101 -3.97 1.04 -4.78
N THR A 102 -3.40 0.27 -5.72
CA THR A 102 -3.03 0.79 -7.05
C THR A 102 -4.27 1.33 -7.79
N GLY A 103 -5.40 0.63 -7.73
CA GLY A 103 -6.68 1.10 -8.27
C GLY A 103 -7.13 2.40 -7.62
N LYS A 104 -7.09 2.49 -6.29
CA LYS A 104 -7.48 3.71 -5.54
C LYS A 104 -6.57 4.90 -5.83
N MET A 105 -5.27 4.67 -6.01
CA MET A 105 -4.32 5.70 -6.40
C MET A 105 -4.59 6.23 -7.81
N LEU A 106 -4.97 5.35 -8.75
CA LEU A 106 -5.34 5.77 -10.10
C LEU A 106 -6.60 6.63 -10.08
N ASP A 107 -7.63 6.20 -9.35
CA ASP A 107 -8.87 6.96 -9.17
C ASP A 107 -8.57 8.36 -8.60
N GLU A 108 -7.83 8.45 -7.50
CA GLU A 108 -7.42 9.73 -6.90
C GLU A 108 -6.72 10.63 -7.94
N LYS A 109 -5.78 10.07 -8.71
CA LYS A 109 -5.03 10.81 -9.73
C LYS A 109 -5.93 11.37 -10.82
N VAL A 110 -6.95 10.63 -11.26
CA VAL A 110 -7.94 11.11 -12.23
C VAL A 110 -8.70 12.30 -11.67
N TRP A 111 -9.15 12.22 -10.41
CA TRP A 111 -9.89 13.28 -9.75
C TRP A 111 -9.05 14.54 -9.50
N LEU A 112 -7.78 14.38 -9.12
CA LEU A 112 -6.85 15.50 -8.97
C LEU A 112 -6.59 16.20 -10.31
N LYS A 113 -6.39 15.45 -11.40
CA LYS A 113 -6.26 16.02 -12.75
C LYS A 113 -7.51 16.76 -13.20
N ALA A 114 -8.70 16.25 -12.89
CA ALA A 114 -9.96 16.93 -13.20
C ALA A 114 -10.08 18.27 -12.44
N LYS A 115 -9.67 18.30 -11.17
CA LYS A 115 -9.62 19.52 -10.35
C LYS A 115 -8.63 20.54 -10.91
N GLU A 116 -7.45 20.10 -11.33
CA GLU A 116 -6.43 20.95 -11.95
C GLU A 116 -6.95 21.58 -13.24
N LYS A 117 -7.50 20.78 -14.15
CA LYS A 117 -8.11 21.28 -15.40
C LYS A 117 -9.24 22.28 -15.16
N ALA A 118 -10.05 22.08 -14.11
CA ALA A 118 -11.10 23.03 -13.74
C ALA A 118 -10.53 24.35 -13.21
N LYS A 119 -9.40 24.30 -12.48
CA LYS A 119 -8.69 25.47 -11.99
C LYS A 119 -8.10 26.27 -13.15
N ASP A 120 -7.47 25.61 -14.12
CA ASP A 120 -6.88 26.27 -15.29
C ASP A 120 -7.93 27.01 -16.11
N LYS A 121 -9.09 26.36 -16.34
CA LYS A 121 -10.24 27.00 -17.00
C LYS A 121 -10.72 28.24 -16.26
N PHE A 122 -10.88 28.15 -14.94
CA PHE A 122 -11.30 29.29 -14.12
C PHE A 122 -10.30 30.44 -14.17
N GLN A 123 -8.99 30.15 -14.15
CA GLN A 123 -7.95 31.16 -14.28
C GLN A 123 -8.02 31.85 -15.65
N HIS A 124 -8.18 31.07 -16.72
CA HIS A 124 -8.29 31.61 -18.07
C HIS A 124 -9.53 32.50 -18.23
N GLU A 125 -10.70 32.06 -17.74
CA GLU A 125 -11.93 32.86 -17.75
C GLU A 125 -11.83 34.13 -16.89
N SER A 126 -11.08 34.08 -15.79
CA SER A 126 -10.86 35.26 -14.94
C SER A 126 -9.97 36.28 -15.65
N LEU A 127 -8.90 35.83 -16.32
CA LEU A 127 -8.02 36.69 -17.11
C LEU A 127 -8.76 37.31 -18.29
N LEU A 128 -9.59 36.54 -19.00
CA LEU A 128 -10.38 37.04 -20.11
C LEU A 128 -11.38 38.10 -19.66
N ARG A 129 -12.03 37.92 -18.50
CA ARG A 129 -12.90 38.94 -17.92
C ARG A 129 -12.16 40.22 -17.55
N GLU A 130 -11.00 40.09 -16.91
CA GLU A 130 -10.15 41.24 -16.58
C GLU A 130 -9.69 42.00 -17.84
N GLN A 131 -9.31 41.27 -18.90
CA GLN A 131 -8.97 41.88 -20.18
C GLN A 131 -10.17 42.64 -20.79
N ASN A 132 -11.36 42.03 -20.81
CA ASN A 132 -12.56 42.67 -21.33
C ASN A 132 -12.90 43.95 -20.54
N GLU A 133 -12.78 43.93 -19.20
CA GLU A 133 -12.99 45.12 -18.36
C GLU A 133 -11.97 46.23 -18.68
N LEU A 134 -10.70 45.89 -18.93
CA LEU A 134 -9.66 46.84 -19.34
C LEU A 134 -9.95 47.45 -20.72
N ASP A 135 -10.39 46.63 -21.67
CA ASP A 135 -10.73 47.06 -23.03
C ASP A 135 -11.98 47.96 -23.05
N GLU A 136 -13.00 47.65 -22.24
CA GLU A 136 -14.19 48.50 -22.05
C GLU A 136 -13.79 49.86 -21.47
N MET A 137 -12.96 49.87 -20.42
CA MET A 137 -12.46 51.13 -19.83
C MET A 137 -11.60 51.93 -20.83
N ALA A 138 -10.81 51.28 -21.67
CA ALA A 138 -10.05 51.93 -22.73
C ALA A 138 -10.98 52.58 -23.77
N THR A 139 -12.01 51.85 -24.21
CA THR A 139 -12.99 52.32 -25.19
C THR A 139 -13.77 53.53 -24.69
N VAL A 140 -14.25 53.50 -23.44
CA VAL A 140 -14.95 54.64 -22.81
C VAL A 140 -14.04 55.86 -22.70
N ARG A 141 -12.76 55.67 -22.31
CA ARG A 141 -11.78 56.76 -22.25
C ARG A 141 -11.49 57.36 -23.63
N PHE A 142 -11.39 56.53 -24.65
CA PHE A 142 -11.15 56.99 -26.02
C PHE A 142 -12.35 57.79 -26.55
N ALA A 143 -13.57 57.30 -26.33
CA ALA A 143 -14.81 57.98 -26.70
C ALA A 143 -14.99 59.33 -25.98
N MET A 144 -14.56 59.43 -24.72
CA MET A 144 -14.59 60.69 -23.95
C MET A 144 -13.55 61.72 -24.42
N ARG A 145 -12.42 61.27 -25.00
CA ARG A 145 -11.33 62.16 -25.46
C ARG A 145 -11.50 62.64 -26.90
N GLY A 146 -12.42 62.03 -27.66
CA GLY A 146 -12.78 62.39 -29.03
C GLY A 146 -14.00 63.33 -29.16
N ARG A 147 -14.54 63.81 -28.03
CA ARG A 147 -15.50 64.92 -27.95
C ARG A 147 -14.77 66.17 -27.46
#